data_AF-A0AAV6K4S9-F1
#
_entry.id   AF-A0AAV6K4S9-F1
#
_cell.length_a   1.000
_cell.length_b   1.000
_cell.length_c   1.000
_cell.angle_alpha   90.00
_cell.angle_beta   90.00
_cell.angle_gamma   90.00
#
_symmetry.space_group_name_H-M   'P 1'
#
loop_
_entity.id
_entity.type
_entity.pdbx_description
1 polymer ?
#
loop_
_entity_poly.entity_id
_entity_poly.type
_entity_poly.pdbx_seq_one_letter_code
_entity_poly.pdbx_strand_id
1 'polypeptide(L)'
;MVLGELGGSLARALQKMSNSTIIDENVLNECLKEITRALLQADVQFKLVRDLQMNIKNIVNLDHLAPGHNKRNIIQQAIFKELCKMLDTGEPSFMPKKGKTSVVMFVGLQGLFSLLDDACFD
;
A
#
# COMPACT_ATOMS: atom_id res chain seq x y z
N MET A 1 -17.66 -6.30 1.55
CA MET A 1 -16.74 -6.04 0.41
C MET A 1 -15.33 -6.13 0.96
N VAL A 2 -14.52 -7.04 0.42
CA VAL A 2 -13.17 -7.36 0.94
C VAL A 2 -12.25 -6.14 1.00
N LEU A 3 -12.35 -5.23 0.04
CA LEU A 3 -11.54 -3.99 0.00
C LEU A 3 -11.91 -2.98 1.10
N GLY A 4 -13.20 -2.87 1.46
CA GLY A 4 -13.63 -2.01 2.57
C GLY A 4 -13.14 -2.53 3.92
N GLU A 5 -13.06 -3.85 4.07
CA GLU A 5 -12.53 -4.51 5.27
C GLU A 5 -11.02 -4.32 5.42
N LEU A 6 -10.27 -4.38 4.30
CA LEU A 6 -8.84 -4.07 4.26
C LEU A 6 -8.56 -2.62 4.70
N GLY A 7 -9.23 -1.65 4.07
CA GLY A 7 -9.07 -0.23 4.41
C GLY A 7 -9.39 0.06 5.88
N GLY A 8 -10.48 -0.55 6.39
CA GLY A 8 -10.82 -0.47 7.80
C GLY A 8 -9.77 -1.10 8.72
N SER A 9 -9.17 -2.22 8.33
CA SER A 9 -8.14 -2.89 9.13
C SER A 9 -6.84 -2.08 9.20
N LEU A 10 -6.41 -1.50 8.08
CA LEU A 10 -5.24 -0.62 8.02
C LEU A 10 -5.46 0.65 8.86
N ALA A 11 -6.62 1.28 8.73
CA ALA A 11 -6.96 2.48 9.50
C ALA A 11 -6.97 2.18 11.02
N ARG A 12 -7.52 1.04 11.44
CA ARG A 12 -7.51 0.61 12.84
C ARG A 12 -6.10 0.38 13.36
N ALA A 13 -5.22 -0.28 12.60
CA ALA A 13 -3.84 -0.53 13.00
C ALA A 13 -3.06 0.80 13.19
N LEU A 14 -3.23 1.75 12.26
CA LEU A 14 -2.61 3.08 12.35
C LEU A 14 -3.18 3.91 13.52
N GLN A 15 -4.50 3.84 13.77
CA GLN A 15 -5.13 4.51 14.91
C GLN A 15 -4.63 3.96 16.25
N LYS A 16 -4.49 2.63 16.39
CA LYS A 16 -3.93 2.01 17.61
C LYS A 16 -2.51 2.51 17.90
N MET A 17 -1.67 2.59 16.87
CA MET A 17 -0.31 3.12 16.97
C MET A 17 -0.30 4.62 17.30
N SER A 18 -1.21 5.41 16.74
CA SER A 18 -1.29 6.86 17.02
C SER A 18 -1.75 7.16 18.45
N ASN A 19 -2.66 6.32 18.97
CA ASN A 19 -3.22 6.46 20.32
C ASN A 19 -2.29 5.93 21.42
N SER A 20 -1.22 5.20 21.10
CA SER A 20 -0.30 4.68 22.11
C SER A 20 0.54 5.81 22.71
N THR A 21 0.56 5.91 24.04
CA THR A 21 1.28 6.96 24.77
C THR A 21 2.79 6.88 24.57
N ILE A 22 3.32 5.67 24.42
CA ILE A 22 4.72 5.37 24.13
C ILE A 22 4.76 4.54 22.83
N ILE A 23 5.68 4.87 21.93
CA ILE A 23 5.94 4.08 20.72
C ILE A 23 7.21 3.30 20.94
N ASP A 24 7.05 2.01 21.23
CA ASP A 24 8.14 1.06 21.35
C ASP A 24 8.25 0.21 20.08
N GLU A 25 9.39 -0.49 19.92
CA GLU A 25 9.58 -1.49 18.87
C GLU A 25 8.49 -2.56 18.88
N ASN A 26 7.98 -2.91 20.06
CA ASN A 26 6.90 -3.89 20.20
C ASN A 26 5.61 -3.41 19.54
N VAL A 27 5.23 -2.15 19.76
CA VAL A 27 4.02 -1.54 19.16
C VAL A 27 4.17 -1.44 17.65
N LEU A 28 5.37 -1.08 17.16
CA LEU A 28 5.65 -1.05 15.73
C LEU A 28 5.54 -2.45 15.09
N ASN A 29 6.11 -3.47 15.74
CA ASN A 29 6.04 -4.85 15.26
C ASN A 29 4.61 -5.40 15.26
N GLU A 30 3.79 -5.05 16.26
CA GLU A 30 2.37 -5.41 16.29
C GLU A 30 1.58 -4.73 15.17
N CYS A 31 1.79 -3.43 14.97
CA CYS A 31 1.18 -2.68 13.87
C CYS A 31 1.53 -3.30 12.50
N LEU A 32 2.80 -3.60 12.27
CA LEU A 32 3.26 -4.26 11.04
C LEU A 32 2.64 -5.66 10.87
N LYS A 33 2.47 -6.43 11.95
CA LYS A 33 1.80 -7.75 11.89
C LYS A 33 0.32 -7.62 11.50
N GLU A 34 -0.40 -6.63 12.02
CA GLU A 34 -1.80 -6.38 11.65
C GLU A 34 -1.92 -5.99 10.17
N ILE A 35 -1.03 -5.11 9.68
CA ILE A 35 -0.96 -4.70 8.26
C ILE A 35 -0.66 -5.91 7.37
N THR A 36 0.37 -6.70 7.70
CA THR A 36 0.75 -7.90 6.95
C THR A 36 -0.39 -8.91 6.88
N ARG A 37 -1.09 -9.15 8.00
CA ARG A 37 -2.24 -10.06 8.03
C ARG A 37 -3.35 -9.57 7.10
N ALA A 38 -3.65 -8.27 7.14
CA ALA A 38 -4.67 -7.69 6.28
C ALA A 38 -4.29 -7.78 4.79
N LEU A 39 -3.03 -7.52 4.43
CA LEU A 39 -2.53 -7.63 3.06
C LEU A 39 -2.57 -9.08 2.54
N LEU A 40 -2.23 -10.06 3.38
CA LEU A 40 -2.31 -11.48 3.01
C LEU A 40 -3.76 -11.95 2.83
N GLN A 41 -4.71 -11.41 3.62
CA GLN A 41 -6.14 -11.68 3.44
C GLN A 41 -6.72 -11.02 2.18
N ALA A 42 -6.04 -10.01 1.64
CA ALA A 42 -6.41 -9.33 0.41
C ALA A 42 -5.70 -9.91 -0.84
N ASP A 43 -5.19 -11.14 -0.75
CA ASP A 43 -4.52 -11.87 -1.83
C ASP A 43 -3.26 -11.17 -2.39
N VAL A 44 -2.57 -10.35 -1.58
CA VAL A 44 -1.27 -9.77 -1.95
C VAL A 44 -0.15 -10.81 -1.83
N GLN A 45 0.75 -10.85 -2.82
CA GLN A 45 1.85 -11.82 -2.84
C GLN A 45 2.80 -11.68 -1.64
N PHE A 46 3.09 -12.79 -0.96
CA PHE A 46 3.95 -12.83 0.24
C PHE A 46 5.32 -12.15 0.07
N LYS A 47 5.94 -12.26 -1.11
CA LYS A 47 7.24 -11.63 -1.40
C LYS A 47 7.17 -10.11 -1.23
N LEU A 48 6.17 -9.46 -1.84
CA LEU A 48 5.95 -8.02 -1.75
C LEU A 48 5.69 -7.58 -0.30
N VAL A 49 4.88 -8.34 0.42
CA VAL A 49 4.56 -8.02 1.82
C VAL A 49 5.79 -8.16 2.73
N ARG A 50 6.63 -9.17 2.48
CA ARG A 50 7.90 -9.36 3.19
C ARG A 50 8.86 -8.20 2.93
N ASP A 51 8.98 -7.79 1.67
CA ASP A 51 9.87 -6.70 1.27
C ASP A 51 9.41 -5.37 1.89
N LEU A 52 8.09 -5.10 1.89
CA LEU A 52 7.49 -3.95 2.58
C LEU A 52 7.85 -3.94 4.07
N GLN A 53 7.74 -5.07 4.76
CA GLN A 53 8.06 -5.16 6.18
C GLN A 53 9.54 -4.89 6.46
N MET A 54 10.44 -5.43 5.62
CA MET A 54 11.89 -5.20 5.75
C MET A 54 12.24 -3.73 5.48
N ASN A 55 11.66 -3.13 4.43
CA ASN A 55 11.90 -1.73 4.08
C ASN A 55 11.43 -0.78 5.17
N ILE A 56 10.25 -0.99 5.75
CA ILE A 56 9.76 -0.14 6.85
C ILE A 56 10.67 -0.26 8.07
N LYS A 57 11.10 -1.47 8.43
CA LYS A 57 12.04 -1.66 9.56
C LYS A 57 13.38 -0.94 9.33
N ASN A 58 13.89 -0.97 8.10
CA ASN A 58 15.13 -0.28 7.74
C ASN A 58 14.98 1.26 7.77
N ILE A 59 13.81 1.79 7.38
CA ILE A 59 13.55 3.24 7.38
C ILE A 59 13.33 3.76 8.81
N VAL A 60 12.67 2.97 9.65
CA VAL A 60 12.21 3.37 10.98
C VAL A 60 13.29 3.14 12.06
N ASN A 61 14.59 3.10 11.73
CA ASN A 61 15.67 3.00 12.72
C ASN A 61 15.49 4.03 13.85
N LEU A 62 15.02 3.54 15.01
CA LEU A 62 14.46 4.36 16.08
C LEU A 62 15.51 5.23 16.77
N ASP A 63 16.78 4.85 16.64
CA ASP A 63 17.94 5.52 17.23
C ASP A 63 18.29 6.85 16.53
N HIS A 64 17.89 7.04 15.27
CA HIS A 64 18.12 8.27 14.50
C HIS A 64 16.88 9.16 14.35
N LEU A 65 15.72 8.72 14.86
CA LEU A 65 14.48 9.49 14.74
C LEU A 65 14.49 10.67 15.73
N ALA A 66 14.46 11.88 15.19
CA ALA A 66 14.51 13.14 15.93
C ALA A 66 13.66 13.10 17.22
N PRO A 67 14.23 13.48 18.38
CA PRO A 67 13.53 13.41 19.65
C PRO A 67 12.35 14.40 19.66
N GLY A 68 11.11 13.88 19.73
CA GLY A 68 9.90 14.70 19.83
C GLY A 68 8.61 14.03 19.33
N HIS A 69 7.54 14.83 19.24
CA HIS A 69 6.19 14.43 18.81
C HIS A 69 6.10 13.93 17.36
N ASN A 70 7.15 14.12 16.56
CA ASN A 70 7.18 13.73 15.14
C ASN A 70 7.42 12.23 14.88
N LYS A 71 7.77 11.42 15.89
CA LYS A 71 8.03 9.99 15.69
C LYS A 71 6.81 9.25 15.11
N ARG A 72 5.59 9.57 15.57
CA ARG A 72 4.33 9.00 15.06
C ARG A 72 4.13 9.30 13.57
N ASN A 73 4.25 10.57 13.22
CA ASN A 73 4.02 11.05 11.85
C ASN A 73 5.05 10.49 10.88
N ILE A 74 6.32 10.37 11.29
CA ILE A 74 7.38 9.79 10.46
C ILE A 74 7.09 8.33 10.15
N ILE A 75 6.69 7.54 11.16
CA ILE A 75 6.36 6.13 10.96
C ILE A 75 5.14 5.99 10.05
N GLN A 76 4.10 6.78 10.28
CA GLN A 76 2.90 6.77 9.43
C GLN A 76 3.22 7.16 7.98
N GLN A 77 4.04 8.18 7.77
CA GLN A 77 4.51 8.58 6.45
C GLN A 77 5.37 7.51 5.79
N ALA A 78 6.24 6.82 6.54
CA ALA A 78 7.04 5.72 6.03
C ALA A 78 6.16 4.56 5.56
N ILE A 79 5.16 4.17 6.36
CA ILE A 79 4.19 3.13 5.98
C ILE A 79 3.41 3.53 4.73
N PHE A 80 2.89 4.76 4.69
CA PHE A 80 2.12 5.27 3.55
C PHE A 80 2.98 5.30 2.27
N LYS A 81 4.21 5.81 2.36
CA LYS A 81 5.12 5.87 1.22
C LYS A 81 5.48 4.50 0.69
N GLU A 82 5.70 3.51 1.55
CA GLU A 82 6.02 2.14 1.12
C GLU A 82 4.81 1.45 0.48
N LEU A 83 3.59 1.69 1.00
CA LEU A 83 2.36 1.23 0.36
C LEU A 83 2.15 1.87 -1.02
N CYS A 84 2.38 3.17 -1.18
CA CYS A 84 2.34 3.85 -2.47
C CYS A 84 3.37 3.27 -3.44
N LYS A 85 4.59 3.03 -2.98
CA LYS A 85 5.67 2.45 -3.77
C LYS A 85 5.36 1.03 -4.26
N MET A 86 4.55 0.27 -3.52
CA MET A 86 4.10 -1.06 -3.97
C MET A 86 3.12 -0.98 -5.15
N LEU A 87 2.33 0.10 -5.24
CA LEU A 87 1.30 0.28 -6.26
C LEU A 87 1.79 1.09 -7.46
N ASP A 88 2.77 1.97 -7.26
CA ASP A 88 3.28 2.86 -8.29
C ASP A 88 4.31 2.14 -9.16
N THR A 89 4.04 2.09 -10.47
CA THR A 89 4.96 1.49 -11.46
C THR A 89 5.91 2.53 -12.07
N GLY A 90 5.73 3.82 -11.75
CA GLY A 90 6.60 4.92 -12.20
C GLY A 90 6.44 5.33 -13.65
N GLU A 91 5.65 4.60 -14.44
CA GLU A 91 5.40 4.89 -15.86
C GLU A 91 4.11 5.73 -16.02
N PRO A 92 4.14 6.81 -16.82
CA PRO A 92 2.95 7.60 -17.08
C PRO A 92 1.93 6.79 -17.89
N SER A 93 0.65 6.93 -17.54
CA SER A 93 -0.45 6.32 -18.31
C SER A 93 -0.39 6.77 -19.77
N PHE A 94 -0.65 5.83 -20.68
CA PHE A 94 -0.77 6.13 -22.11
C PHE A 94 -1.89 7.15 -22.34
N MET A 95 -1.55 8.30 -22.92
CA MET A 95 -2.51 9.34 -23.31
C MET A 95 -2.54 9.45 -24.84
N PRO A 96 -3.70 9.20 -25.49
CA PRO A 96 -3.81 9.32 -26.93
C PRO A 96 -3.61 10.78 -27.37
N LYS A 97 -2.81 10.98 -28.43
CA LYS A 97 -2.54 12.32 -28.98
C LYS A 97 -3.59 12.68 -30.04
N LYS A 98 -4.26 13.83 -29.88
CA LYS A 98 -5.20 14.35 -30.89
C LYS A 98 -4.51 14.51 -32.25
N GLY A 99 -5.17 14.08 -33.32
CA GLY A 99 -4.68 14.18 -34.70
C GLY A 99 -3.76 13.04 -35.17
N LYS A 100 -3.52 12.01 -34.35
CA LYS A 100 -2.82 10.79 -34.77
C LYS A 100 -3.70 9.56 -34.48
N THR A 101 -3.77 8.63 -35.44
CA THR A 101 -4.46 7.35 -35.24
C THR A 101 -3.75 6.56 -34.14
N SER A 102 -4.44 6.27 -33.05
CA SER A 102 -3.92 5.46 -31.95
C SER A 102 -4.55 4.07 -32.04
N VAL A 103 -3.73 3.05 -32.34
CA VAL A 103 -4.18 1.64 -32.37
C VAL A 103 -3.87 1.03 -31.01
N VAL A 104 -4.90 0.59 -30.29
CA VAL A 104 -4.79 -0.05 -28.97
C VAL A 104 -5.11 -1.53 -29.13
N MET A 105 -4.16 -2.40 -28.78
CA MET A 105 -4.34 -3.85 -28.80
C MET A 105 -4.58 -4.34 -27.37
N PHE A 106 -5.76 -4.88 -27.11
CA PHE A 106 -6.06 -5.52 -25.84
C PHE A 106 -5.49 -6.93 -25.83
N VAL A 107 -4.64 -7.22 -24.84
CA VAL A 107 -4.08 -8.55 -24.58
C VAL A 107 -4.43 -8.95 -23.15
N GLY A 108 -4.76 -10.22 -22.93
CA GLY A 108 -5.16 -10.70 -21.61
C GLY A 108 -5.26 -12.22 -21.56
N LEU A 109 -5.30 -12.75 -20.33
CA LEU A 109 -5.56 -14.17 -20.09
C LEU A 109 -7.03 -14.50 -20.40
N GLN A 110 -7.31 -15.71 -20.90
CA GLN A 110 -8.66 -16.13 -21.23
C GLN A 110 -9.58 -16.09 -19.99
N GLY A 111 -10.75 -15.45 -20.13
CA GLY A 111 -11.73 -15.29 -19.05
C GLY A 111 -11.66 -13.98 -18.27
N LEU A 112 -10.66 -13.13 -18.50
CA LEU A 112 -10.59 -11.79 -17.86
C LEU A 112 -11.44 -10.73 -18.58
N PHE A 113 -11.78 -10.98 -19.86
CA PHE A 113 -12.40 -9.97 -20.73
C PHE A 113 -13.89 -9.73 -20.49
N SER A 114 -14.61 -10.66 -19.86
CA SER A 114 -16.06 -10.50 -19.61
C SER A 114 -16.42 -9.39 -18.61
N LEU A 115 -15.43 -8.74 -17.98
CA LEU A 115 -15.60 -7.59 -17.08
C LEU A 115 -15.29 -6.24 -17.75
N LEU A 116 -14.77 -6.24 -18.98
CA LEU A 116 -14.39 -5.00 -19.68
C LEU A 116 -15.57 -4.33 -20.41
N ASP A 117 -16.67 -5.05 -20.65
CA ASP A 117 -17.86 -4.47 -21.28
C ASP A 117 -18.55 -3.41 -20.41
N ASP A 118 -18.45 -3.52 -19.07
CA ASP A 118 -19.07 -2.55 -18.14
C ASP A 118 -18.18 -1.34 -17.81
N ALA A 119 -16.86 -1.43 -17.98
CA ALA A 119 -15.93 -0.40 -17.52
C ALA A 119 -15.49 0.60 -18.60
N CYS A 120 -15.84 0.37 -19.87
CA CYS A 120 -15.28 1.12 -20.99
C CYS A 120 -16.23 2.16 -21.61
N PHE A 121 -17.46 2.34 -21.08
CA PHE A 121 -18.47 3.23 -21.69
C PHE A 121 -19.09 4.31 -20.79
N ASP A 122 -18.56 4.55 -19.59
CA ASP A 122 -18.88 5.75 -18.78
C ASP A 122 -17.70 6.74 -18.73
#